data_AF-A0A964D2S9-F1
#
_entry.id   AF-A0A964D2S9-F1
#
_cell.length_a   1.000
_cell.length_b   1.000
_cell.length_c   1.000
_cell.angle_alpha   90.00
_cell.angle_beta   90.00
_cell.angle_gamma   90.00
#
_symmetry.space_group_name_H-M   'P 1'
#
loop_
_entity.id
_entity.type
_entity.pdbx_description
1 polymer ?
#
loop_
_entity_poly.entity_id
_entity_poly.type
_entity_poly.pdbx_seq_one_letter_code
_entity_poly.pdbx_strand_id
1 'polypeptide(L)'
;MFPHPPATQESSPGTQPSPRLDAASVPGNKDEFKKLIKLGYVCYAQRDYQTALINFNRALQVLPGDAYAVKAVGNTKMALVGRRTK
;
A
#
# COMPACT_ATOMS: atom_id res chain seq x y z
N MET A 1 -9.74 -54.20 -3.71
CA MET A 1 -10.41 -53.40 -2.66
C MET A 1 -9.61 -53.56 -1.38
N PHE A 2 -8.67 -52.64 -1.07
CA PHE A 2 -8.22 -52.19 0.26
C PHE A 2 -7.00 -51.24 0.10
N PRO A 3 -6.81 -50.18 0.94
CA PRO A 3 -5.75 -49.16 0.76
C PRO A 3 -4.53 -49.39 1.72
N HIS A 4 -3.53 -48.50 1.96
CA HIS A 4 -3.47 -47.04 1.73
C HIS A 4 -2.14 -46.49 1.14
N PRO A 5 -1.10 -46.01 1.88
CA PRO A 5 -0.39 -44.81 1.40
C PRO A 5 1.15 -44.94 1.21
N PRO A 6 1.80 -43.99 0.52
CA PRO A 6 3.23 -44.05 0.18
C PRO A 6 4.15 -43.54 1.30
N ALA A 7 5.34 -44.13 1.43
CA ALA A 7 6.41 -43.66 2.33
C ALA A 7 7.81 -43.91 1.74
N THR A 8 8.54 -42.82 1.44
CA THR A 8 10.00 -42.63 1.23
C THR A 8 10.09 -41.18 0.71
N GLN A 9 10.61 -40.13 1.36
CA GLN A 9 11.77 -39.94 2.25
C GLN A 9 13.14 -40.16 1.59
N GLU A 10 13.60 -39.13 0.88
CA GLU A 10 15.00 -38.82 0.55
C GLU A 10 15.21 -37.35 1.01
N SER A 11 15.86 -37.08 2.14
CA SER A 11 17.32 -37.03 2.39
C SER A 11 18.02 -35.74 1.91
N SER A 12 17.99 -34.71 2.76
CA SER A 12 19.12 -33.93 3.33
C SER A 12 20.44 -33.68 2.54
N PRO A 13 21.29 -32.70 2.95
CA PRO A 13 21.01 -31.35 3.48
C PRO A 13 21.90 -30.24 2.83
N GLY A 14 21.44 -28.98 2.80
CA GLY A 14 22.17 -27.85 2.19
C GLY A 14 22.32 -26.61 3.10
N THR A 15 23.50 -26.48 3.71
CA THR A 15 24.12 -25.31 4.37
C THR A 15 23.43 -23.94 4.23
N GLN A 16 22.85 -23.44 5.34
CA GLN A 16 22.79 -22.00 5.67
C GLN A 16 24.22 -21.49 6.01
N PRO A 17 24.58 -20.19 5.89
CA PRO A 17 23.66 -19.04 6.03
C PRO A 17 23.84 -17.87 5.04
N SER A 18 22.74 -17.13 4.85
CA SER A 18 22.73 -15.70 4.53
C SER A 18 21.54 -15.09 5.28
N PRO A 19 21.61 -13.84 5.76
CA PRO A 19 20.66 -13.33 6.74
C PRO A 19 19.23 -13.44 6.23
N ARG A 20 18.37 -13.97 7.10
CA ARG A 20 16.94 -14.13 6.91
C ARG A 20 16.29 -12.76 6.69
N LEU A 21 16.28 -12.33 5.43
CA LEU A 21 15.28 -11.44 4.87
C LEU A 21 13.98 -12.25 4.62
N ASP A 22 13.44 -12.90 5.67
CA ASP A 22 12.25 -12.33 6.29
C ASP A 22 12.36 -10.83 6.64
N ALA A 23 12.54 -10.02 5.59
CA ALA A 23 11.55 -9.00 5.35
C ALA A 23 10.25 -9.72 5.02
N ALA A 24 9.62 -10.29 6.06
CA ALA A 24 8.19 -10.50 6.14
C ALA A 24 7.57 -9.10 6.01
N SER A 25 7.53 -8.63 4.75
CA SER A 25 7.13 -7.29 4.37
C SER A 25 5.68 -7.19 4.75
N VAL A 26 5.40 -6.59 5.91
CA VAL A 26 4.06 -6.47 6.49
C VAL A 26 3.10 -5.99 5.39
N PRO A 27 2.25 -6.86 4.79
CA PRO A 27 1.55 -6.51 3.57
C PRO A 27 0.39 -5.53 3.79
N GLY A 28 0.14 -5.12 5.04
CA GLY A 28 -0.92 -4.20 5.40
C GLY A 28 -0.68 -2.77 4.92
N ASN A 29 0.54 -2.24 5.10
CA ASN A 29 0.74 -0.79 4.98
C ASN A 29 0.96 -0.32 3.53
N LYS A 30 1.79 -1.00 2.74
CA LYS A 30 2.07 -0.54 1.35
C LYS A 30 0.85 -0.65 0.43
N ASP A 31 -0.02 -1.62 0.66
CA ASP A 31 -1.18 -1.85 -0.20
C ASP A 31 -2.40 -1.03 0.24
N GLU A 32 -2.60 -0.81 1.55
CA GLU A 32 -3.54 0.21 2.03
C GLU A 32 -3.11 1.61 1.59
N PHE A 33 -1.81 1.93 1.63
CA PHE A 33 -1.29 3.18 1.04
C PHE A 33 -1.68 3.34 -0.43
N LYS A 34 -1.38 2.35 -1.29
CA LYS A 34 -1.74 2.39 -2.72
C LYS A 34 -3.25 2.56 -2.93
N LYS A 35 -4.08 1.91 -2.10
CA LYS A 35 -5.54 2.01 -2.13
C LYS A 35 -6.01 3.42 -1.75
N LEU A 36 -5.49 3.98 -0.67
CA LEU A 36 -5.77 5.35 -0.23
C LEU A 36 -5.33 6.40 -1.27
N ILE A 37 -4.16 6.23 -1.90
CA ILE A 37 -3.73 7.06 -3.03
C ILE A 37 -4.74 6.96 -4.19
N LYS A 38 -5.10 5.75 -4.64
CA LYS A 38 -6.07 5.56 -5.73
C LYS A 38 -7.43 6.22 -5.41
N LEU A 39 -7.97 5.99 -4.21
CA LEU A 39 -9.23 6.61 -3.76
C LEU A 39 -9.14 8.14 -3.75
N GLY A 40 -8.01 8.70 -3.29
CA GLY A 40 -7.76 10.13 -3.35
C GLY A 40 -7.79 10.69 -4.78
N TYR A 41 -7.16 10.00 -5.74
CA TYR A 41 -7.20 10.39 -7.15
C TYR A 41 -8.58 10.25 -7.78
N VAL A 42 -9.36 9.22 -7.43
CA VAL A 42 -10.76 9.09 -7.87
C VAL A 42 -11.59 10.27 -7.36
N CYS A 43 -11.52 10.60 -6.07
CA CYS A 43 -12.19 11.78 -5.52
C CYS A 43 -11.71 13.08 -6.19
N TYR A 44 -10.42 13.24 -6.46
CA TYR A 44 -9.87 14.41 -7.15
C TYR A 44 -10.45 14.55 -8.58
N ALA A 45 -10.58 13.44 -9.32
CA ALA A 45 -11.19 13.41 -10.65
C ALA A 45 -12.68 13.78 -10.62
N GLN A 46 -13.42 13.30 -9.61
CA GLN A 46 -14.81 13.71 -9.30
C GLN A 46 -14.92 15.18 -8.82
N ARG A 47 -13.79 15.91 -8.74
CA ARG A 47 -13.62 17.22 -8.10
C ARG A 47 -13.99 17.27 -6.60
N ASP A 48 -14.14 16.13 -5.94
CA ASP A 48 -14.29 16.07 -4.49
C ASP A 48 -12.92 16.19 -3.80
N TYR A 49 -12.37 17.40 -3.88
CA TYR A 49 -11.04 17.71 -3.35
C TYR A 49 -10.98 17.59 -1.81
N GLN A 50 -12.12 17.62 -1.11
CA GLN A 50 -12.20 17.44 0.33
C GLN A 50 -11.99 15.96 0.70
N THR A 51 -12.76 15.05 0.10
CA THR A 51 -12.60 13.61 0.31
C THR A 51 -11.26 13.11 -0.24
N ALA A 52 -10.77 13.70 -1.35
CA ALA A 52 -9.43 13.43 -1.86
C ALA A 52 -8.34 13.76 -0.83
N LEU A 53 -8.40 14.95 -0.22
CA LEU A 53 -7.46 15.35 0.85
C LEU A 53 -7.49 14.39 2.03
N ILE A 54 -8.67 13.92 2.46
CA ILE A 54 -8.79 12.96 3.57
C ILE A 54 -8.08 11.64 3.23
N ASN A 55 -8.30 11.11 2.03
CA ASN A 55 -7.63 9.87 1.58
C ASN A 55 -6.11 10.03 1.48
N PHE A 56 -5.62 11.14 0.91
CA PHE A 56 -4.18 11.41 0.82
C PHE A 56 -3.52 11.64 2.21
N ASN A 57 -4.22 12.27 3.16
CA ASN A 57 -3.73 12.39 4.54
C ASN A 57 -3.73 11.06 5.29
N ARG A 58 -4.67 10.15 5.01
CA ARG A 58 -4.61 8.76 5.50
C ARG A 58 -3.42 8.02 4.91
N ALA A 59 -3.13 8.20 3.61
CA ALA A 59 -1.94 7.61 2.99
C ALA A 59 -0.64 8.07 3.69
N LEU A 60 -0.53 9.35 4.04
CA LEU A 60 0.61 9.88 4.83
C LEU A 60 0.70 9.34 6.25
N GLN A 61 -0.38 8.87 6.87
CA GLN A 61 -0.32 8.19 8.17
C GLN A 61 0.21 6.75 8.05
N VAL A 62 0.00 6.12 6.89
CA VAL A 62 0.46 4.75 6.62
C VAL A 62 1.92 4.71 6.13
N LEU A 63 2.33 5.71 5.33
CA LEU A 63 3.72 5.95 4.91
C LEU A 63 4.07 7.44 5.08
N PRO A 64 4.44 7.88 6.30
CA PRO A 64 4.92 9.23 6.53
C PRO A 64 6.24 9.45 5.79
N GLY A 65 6.30 10.53 5.01
CA GLY A 65 7.47 10.87 4.18
C GLY A 65 7.40 10.40 2.73
N ASP A 66 6.34 9.73 2.30
CA ASP A 66 6.18 9.40 0.87
C ASP A 66 5.98 10.66 0.00
N ALA A 67 6.90 10.89 -0.92
CA ALA A 67 6.92 12.08 -1.77
C ALA A 67 5.74 12.15 -2.76
N TYR A 68 5.13 11.02 -3.12
CA TYR A 68 3.95 10.97 -4.00
C TYR A 68 2.70 11.44 -3.24
N ALA A 69 2.52 10.98 -2.01
CA ALA A 69 1.44 11.38 -1.12
C ALA A 69 1.53 12.88 -0.75
N VAL A 70 2.72 13.39 -0.40
CA VAL A 70 2.93 14.82 -0.11
C VAL A 70 2.56 15.70 -1.32
N LYS A 71 3.00 15.32 -2.52
CA LYS A 71 2.63 16.04 -3.77
C LYS A 71 1.13 15.98 -4.04
N ALA A 72 0.49 14.84 -3.83
CA ALA A 72 -0.95 14.69 -4.02
C ALA A 72 -1.78 15.57 -3.05
N VAL A 73 -1.39 15.65 -1.76
CA VAL A 73 -1.98 16.58 -0.79
C VAL A 73 -1.82 18.04 -1.25
N GLY A 74 -0.62 18.44 -1.68
CA GLY A 74 -0.34 19.80 -2.15
C GLY A 74 -1.21 20.19 -3.34
N ASN A 75 -1.21 19.37 -4.40
CA ASN A 75 -2.02 19.59 -5.60
C ASN A 75 -3.53 19.67 -5.28
N THR A 76 -4.01 18.79 -4.40
CA THR A 76 -5.43 18.78 -3.98
C THR A 76 -5.81 20.01 -3.18
N LYS A 77 -4.93 20.49 -2.30
CA LYS A 77 -5.15 21.72 -1.52
C LYS A 77 -5.18 22.95 -2.43
N MET A 78 -4.29 23.03 -3.43
CA MET A 78 -4.33 24.09 -4.44
C MET A 78 -5.63 24.05 -5.26
N ALA A 79 -6.06 22.88 -5.72
CA ALA A 79 -7.31 22.72 -6.46
C ALA A 79 -8.55 23.09 -5.62
N LEU A 80 -8.57 22.71 -4.33
CA LEU A 80 -9.65 23.08 -3.40
C LEU A 80 -9.73 24.60 -3.16
N VAL A 81 -8.59 25.26 -2.97
CA VAL A 81 -8.54 26.73 -2.79
C VAL A 81 -8.98 27.45 -4.06
N GLY A 82 -8.45 27.06 -5.23
CA GLY A 82 -8.85 27.65 -6.51
C GLY A 82 -10.31 27.41 -6.91
N ARG A 83 -10.99 26.41 -6.31
CA ARG A 83 -12.43 26.18 -6.48
C ARG A 83 -13.31 27.03 -5.55
N ARG A 84 -12.76 27.57 -4.46
CA ARG A 84 -13.48 28.41 -3.47
C ARG A 84 -13.46 29.91 -3.81
N THR A 85 -12.75 30.30 -4.85
CA THR A 85 -12.48 31.70 -5.23
C THR A 85 -13.13 32.10 -6.56
N LYS A 86 -14.32 31.56 -6.84
CA LYS A 86 -15.18 31.91 -7.98
C LYS A 86 -16.65 31.84 -7.55
#